data_AF-A0A7L0H6K5-F1
#
_entry.id   AF-A0A7L0H6K5-F1
#
_cell.length_a   1.000
_cell.length_b   1.000
_cell.length_c   1.000
_cell.angle_alpha   90.00
_cell.angle_beta   90.00
_cell.angle_gamma   90.00
#
_symmetry.space_group_name_H-M   'P 1'
#
loop_
_entity.id
_entity.type
_entity.pdbx_description
1 polymer ?
#
loop_
_entity_poly.entity_id
_entity_poly.type
_entity_poly.pdbx_seq_one_letter_code
_entity_poly.pdbx_strand_id
1 'polypeptide(L)' 'PGAPGLNLLLRRDGRTINLGAKTSVPVEAGDVFRLQTPGGGGFGSPGDGGDPEEMAQPPAPRSFAERGSVFEYRQAQEAV' A
#
# COMPACT_ATOMS: atom_id res chain seq x y z
N PRO A 1 -2.02 12.62 8.36
CA PRO A 1 -0.87 12.51 7.43
C PRO A 1 -0.58 11.04 7.14
N GLY A 2 0.02 10.72 5.99
CA GLY A 2 0.42 9.34 5.66
C GLY A 2 1.67 8.92 6.43
N ALA A 3 1.76 7.63 6.80
CA ALA A 3 2.95 7.09 7.44
C ALA A 3 4.03 6.75 6.38
N PRO A 4 5.33 6.87 6.69
CA PRO A 4 6.39 6.49 5.77
C PRO A 4 6.53 4.97 5.67
N GLY A 5 6.91 4.48 4.49
CA GLY A 5 7.29 3.08 4.30
C GLY A 5 8.56 2.69 5.05
N LEU A 6 8.73 1.39 5.29
CA LEU A 6 9.88 0.84 6.00
C LEU A 6 10.45 -0.38 5.28
N ASN A 7 11.74 -0.30 4.95
CA ASN A 7 12.47 -1.34 4.22
C ASN A 7 13.46 -2.01 5.16
N LEU A 8 13.22 -3.28 5.49
CA LEU A 8 14.04 -4.01 6.46
C LEU A 8 14.68 -5.24 5.83
N LEU A 9 15.92 -5.50 6.23
CA LEU A 9 16.63 -6.73 5.95
C LEU A 9 16.84 -7.48 7.25
N LEU A 10 16.17 -8.62 7.38
CA LEU A 10 16.32 -9.53 8.50
C LEU A 10 17.43 -10.51 8.15
N ARG A 11 18.56 -10.39 8.84
CA ARG A 11 19.68 -11.30 8.68
C ARG A 11 19.36 -12.64 9.31
N ARG A 12 19.92 -13.71 8.77
CA ARG A 12 19.80 -15.07 9.34
C ARG A 12 20.20 -15.14 10.82
N ASP A 13 21.18 -14.35 11.24
CA ASP A 13 21.65 -14.27 12.63
C ASP A 13 20.72 -13.51 13.58
N GLY A 14 19.58 -13.01 13.08
CA GLY A 14 18.59 -12.26 13.84
C GLY A 14 18.75 -10.75 13.81
N ARG A 15 19.83 -10.21 13.23
CA ARG A 15 19.99 -8.76 13.08
C ARG A 15 18.95 -8.19 12.12
N THR A 16 18.45 -6.99 12.43
CA THR A 16 17.53 -6.26 11.55
C THR A 16 18.19 -4.96 11.10
N ILE A 17 18.24 -4.74 9.79
CA ILE A 17 18.87 -3.56 9.18
C ILE A 17 17.79 -2.76 8.43
N ASN A 18 17.70 -1.45 8.69
CA ASN A 18 16.89 -0.55 7.89
C ASN A 18 17.67 -0.11 6.64
N LEU A 19 17.13 -0.40 5.46
CA LEU A 19 17.77 -0.16 4.17
C LEU A 19 17.50 1.24 3.60
N GLY A 20 16.58 2.01 4.19
CA GLY A 20 16.19 3.33 3.67
C GLY A 20 15.52 3.25 2.29
N ALA A 21 15.39 4.39 1.61
CA ALA A 21 14.64 4.51 0.36
C ALA A 21 15.35 3.90 -0.86
N LYS A 22 16.68 3.93 -0.90
CA LYS A 22 17.49 3.40 -2.01
C LYS A 22 18.83 2.93 -1.46
N THR A 23 19.14 1.66 -1.64
CA THR A 23 20.42 1.09 -1.22
C THR A 23 20.74 -0.17 -2.01
N SER A 24 22.00 -0.59 -1.97
CA SER A 24 22.44 -1.89 -2.47
C SER A 24 23.27 -2.56 -1.38
N VAL A 25 22.93 -3.79 -1.02
CA VAL A 25 23.61 -4.54 0.03
C VAL A 25 23.75 -6.01 -0.40
N PRO A 26 24.84 -6.68 -0.01
CA PRO A 26 24.94 -8.12 -0.17
C PRO A 26 23.90 -8.82 0.72
N VAL A 27 23.35 -9.92 0.20
CA VAL A 27 22.41 -10.81 0.88
C VAL A 27 22.93 -12.24 0.84
N GLU A 28 22.66 -12.99 1.88
CA GLU A 28 23.05 -14.39 2.00
C GLU A 28 21.83 -15.30 2.09
N ALA A 29 22.03 -16.61 1.86
CA ALA A 29 20.97 -17.59 1.98
C ALA A 29 20.39 -17.60 3.41
N GLY A 30 19.07 -17.43 3.51
CA GLY A 30 18.35 -17.35 4.78
C GLY A 30 18.07 -15.92 5.26
N ASP A 31 18.59 -14.90 4.58
CA ASP A 31 18.16 -13.51 4.80
C ASP A 31 16.73 -13.28 4.26
N VAL A 32 16.00 -12.35 4.88
CA VAL A 32 14.64 -11.99 4.47
C VAL A 32 14.51 -10.49 4.27
N PHE A 33 14.07 -10.07 3.08
CA PHE A 33 13.68 -8.70 2.82
C PHE A 33 12.21 -8.49 3.21
N ARG A 34 11.94 -7.52 4.09
CA ARG A 34 10.61 -7.13 4.55
C ARG A 34 10.31 -5.70 4.12
N LEU A 35 9.38 -5.57 3.18
CA LEU A 35 8.84 -4.31 2.69
C LEU A 35 7.54 -3.99 3.42
N GLN A 36 7.48 -2.87 4.12
CA GLN A 36 6.27 -2.37 4.77
C GLN A 36 5.78 -1.12 4.04
N THR A 37 4.62 -1.24 3.41
CA THR A 37 3.94 -0.15 2.69
C THR A 37 2.68 0.26 3.47
N PRO A 38 2.78 1.21 4.42
CA PRO A 38 1.60 1.68 5.13
C PRO A 38 0.63 2.40 4.19
N GLY A 39 -0.60 2.54 4.64
CA GLY A 39 -1.63 3.29 3.92
C GLY A 39 -1.28 4.78 3.78
N GLY A 40 -1.91 5.42 2.79
CA GLY A 40 -1.83 6.87 2.60
C GLY A 40 -2.54 7.66 3.70
N GLY A 41 -2.25 8.96 3.76
CA GLY A 41 -2.99 9.88 4.63
C GLY A 41 -4.36 10.23 4.06
N GLY A 42 -5.33 10.50 4.93
CA GLY A 42 -6.60 11.11 4.54
C GLY A 42 -6.46 12.61 4.23
N PHE A 43 -7.46 13.16 3.55
CA PHE A 43 -7.63 14.59 3.29
C PHE A 43 -8.57 15.21 4.33
N GLY A 44 -8.40 16.48 4.68
CA GLY A 44 -9.25 17.22 5.63
C GLY A 44 -8.64 17.39 7.03
N SER A 45 -9.29 18.19 7.88
CA SER A 45 -8.83 18.44 9.25
C SER A 45 -9.06 17.19 10.12
N PRO A 46 -8.17 16.91 11.09
CA PRO A 46 -8.42 15.84 12.06
C PRO A 46 -9.63 16.23 12.93
N GLY A 47 -10.81 15.73 12.58
CA GLY A 47 -12.09 16.10 13.22
C GLY A 47 -13.24 16.37 12.25
N ASP A 48 -12.96 16.60 10.96
CA ASP A 48 -13.98 16.75 9.91
C ASP A 48 -14.45 15.38 9.35
N GLY A 49 -14.02 14.28 9.98
CA GLY A 49 -14.61 12.97 9.70
C GLY A 49 -16.08 13.08 10.07
N GLY A 50 -16.96 12.89 9.08
CA GLY A 50 -18.41 13.06 9.19
C GLY A 50 -19.00 12.46 10.46
N ASP A 51 -20.16 13.00 10.83
CA ASP A 51 -20.90 12.62 12.02
C ASP A 51 -20.84 11.09 12.27
N PRO A 52 -20.72 10.62 13.52
CA PRO A 52 -20.60 9.19 13.86
C PRO A 52 -21.67 8.28 13.23
N GLU A 53 -22.77 8.84 12.74
CA GLU A 53 -23.83 8.13 12.01
C GLU A 53 -23.37 7.59 10.64
N GLU A 54 -22.34 8.16 10.01
CA GLU A 54 -21.85 7.74 8.68
C GLU A 54 -21.02 6.44 8.74
N MET A 55 -20.49 6.07 9.92
CA MET A 55 -19.80 4.80 10.15
C MET A 55 -20.75 3.59 10.32
N ALA A 56 -22.05 3.84 10.55
CA ALA A 56 -23.05 2.80 10.78
C ALA A 56 -23.77 2.34 9.49
N GLN A 57 -23.65 3.08 8.38
CA GLN A 57 -24.16 2.63 7.10
C GLN A 57 -23.12 1.77 6.38
N PRO A 58 -23.48 0.55 5.93
CA PRO A 58 -22.61 -0.18 5.01
C PRO A 58 -22.34 0.75 3.82
N PRO A 59 -21.07 0.88 3.39
CA PRO A 59 -20.75 1.75 2.27
C PRO A 59 -21.62 1.32 1.10
N ALA A 60 -22.40 2.25 0.56
CA ALA A 60 -23.13 2.02 -0.69
C ALA A 60 -22.16 1.37 -1.68
N PRO A 61 -22.58 0.35 -2.45
CA PRO A 61 -21.69 -0.38 -3.34
C PRO A 61 -20.95 0.64 -4.20
N ARG A 62 -19.67 0.84 -3.91
CA ARG A 62 -18.82 1.73 -4.69
C ARG A 62 -18.75 1.06 -6.05
N SER A 63 -19.51 1.55 -7.01
CA SER A 63 -19.36 1.16 -8.41
C SER A 63 -17.95 1.57 -8.79
N PHE A 64 -17.05 0.60 -8.78
CA PHE A 64 -15.70 0.81 -9.25
C PHE A 64 -15.81 1.04 -10.75
N ALA A 65 -15.79 2.31 -11.15
CA ALA A 65 -15.71 2.69 -12.55
C ALA A 65 -14.30 2.34 -13.02
N GLU A 66 -14.13 1.14 -13.55
CA GLU A 66 -12.87 0.70 -14.15
C GLU A 66 -12.48 1.69 -15.25
N ARG A 67 -11.31 2.32 -15.11
CA ARG A 67 -10.77 3.29 -16.08
C ARG A 67 -9.24 3.22 -16.12
N GLY A 68 -8.68 3.69 -17.23
CA GLY A 68 -7.24 3.79 -17.45
C GLY A 68 -6.68 2.66 -18.31
N SER A 69 -5.37 2.75 -18.58
CA SER A 69 -4.70 1.93 -19.60
C SER A 69 -4.80 0.42 -19.37
N VAL A 70 -4.76 -0.03 -18.11
CA VAL A 70 -4.90 -1.46 -17.77
C VAL A 70 -6.31 -1.97 -18.07
N PHE A 71 -7.34 -1.15 -17.81
CA PHE A 71 -8.73 -1.50 -18.10
C PHE A 71 -9.00 -1.50 -19.60
N GLU A 72 -8.54 -0.48 -20.33
CA GLU A 72 -8.65 -0.40 -21.79
C GLU A 72 -7.96 -1.59 -22.48
N TYR A 73 -6.79 -1.99 -21.99
CA TYR A 73 -6.07 -3.16 -22.50
C TYR A 73 -6.84 -4.46 -22.26
N ARG A 74 -7.40 -4.67 -21.06
CA ARG A 74 -8.20 -5.86 -20.73
C ARG A 74 -9.47 -5.94 -21.59
N GLN A 75 -10.20 -4.83 -21.73
CA GLN A 75 -11.40 -4.76 -22.56
C GLN A 75 -11.11 -5.12 -24.02
N ALA A 76 -9.98 -4.66 -24.57
CA ALA A 76 -9.57 -4.98 -25.94
C ALA A 76 -9.26 -6.47 -26.14
N GLN A 77 -8.82 -7.19 -25.10
CA GLN A 77 -8.56 -8.63 -25.17
C GLN A 77 -9.84 -9.48 -25.07
N GLU A 78 -10.83 -9.00 -24.33
CA GLU A 78 -12.10 -9.71 -24.08
C GLU A 78 -13.13 -9.52 -25.21
N ALA A 79 -12.89 -8.61 -26.15
CA ALA A 79 -13.80 -8.29 -27.27
C ALA A 79 -13.59 -9.14 -28.54
N VAL A 80 -12.96 -10.32 -28.43
CA VAL A 80 -12.71 -11.27 -29.54
C VAL A 80 -13.78 -12.36 -29.59
#